data_AF-A0A072N923-F1
#
_entry.id   AF-A0A072N923-F1
#
_cell.length_a   1.000
_cell.length_b   1.000
_cell.length_c   1.000
_cell.angle_alpha   90.00
_cell.angle_beta   90.00
_cell.angle_gamma   90.00
#
_symmetry.space_group_name_H-M   'P 1'
#
loop_
_entity.id
_entity.type
_entity.pdbx_description
1 polymer ?
#
loop_
_entity_poly.entity_id
_entity_poly.type
_entity_poly.pdbx_seq_one_letter_code
_entity_poly.pdbx_strand_id
1 'polypeptide(L)'
;MRVKLSRHGNSLGFVVPASVVREEGLVAGQEYELAVTANGGLHLLPVERPVWRPDLSLDDLLAGLPEGPLQYEDVPDYVPVGRELDW
;
A
#
# COMPACT_ATOMS: atom_id res chain seq x y z
N MET A 1 26.02 6.01 6.39
CA MET A 1 25.19 7.24 6.44
C MET A 1 24.65 7.44 7.85
N ARG A 2 24.46 8.68 8.33
CA ARG A 2 23.92 8.94 9.68
C ARG A 2 22.53 9.58 9.54
N VAL A 3 21.53 8.98 10.19
CA VAL A 3 20.16 9.50 10.28
C VAL A 3 19.80 9.73 11.75
N LYS A 4 18.82 10.60 12.00
CA LYS A 4 18.33 10.89 13.35
C LYS A 4 16.96 10.26 13.53
N LEU A 5 16.78 9.54 14.64
CA LEU A 5 15.45 9.12 15.09
C LEU A 5 14.72 10.33 15.68
N SER A 6 13.50 10.56 15.22
CA SER A 6 12.61 11.62 15.68
C SER A 6 11.21 11.08 15.90
N ARG A 7 10.43 11.81 16.69
CA ARG A 7 9.00 11.53 16.86
C ARG A 7 8.25 11.98 15.61
N HIS A 8 7.47 11.07 15.02
CA HIS A 8 6.53 11.33 13.94
C HIS A 8 5.12 10.95 14.42
N GLY A 9 4.32 11.95 14.81
CA GLY A 9 3.03 11.71 15.46
C GLY A 9 3.19 10.99 16.80
N ASN A 10 2.62 9.79 16.92
CA ASN A 10 2.72 8.95 18.12
C ASN A 10 3.78 7.84 18.00
N SER A 11 4.57 7.84 16.93
CA SER A 11 5.57 6.81 16.65
C SER A 11 6.97 7.40 16.56
N LEU A 12 7.99 6.56 16.71
CA LEU A 12 9.36 6.88 16.34
C LEU A 12 9.57 6.58 14.85
N GLY A 13 10.29 7.46 14.17
CA GLY A 13 10.66 7.28 12.77
C GLY A 13 11.96 7.98 12.44
N PHE A 14 12.42 7.80 11.21
CA PHE A 14 13.56 8.53 10.66
C PHE A 14 13.32 8.80 9.17
N VAL A 15 13.99 9.82 8.65
CA VAL A 15 13.93 10.15 7.23
C VAL A 15 14.90 9.25 6.47
N VAL A 16 14.40 8.55 5.46
CA VAL A 16 15.22 7.80 4.50
C VAL A 16 15.63 8.74 3.37
N PRO A 17 16.94 9.00 3.18
CA PRO A 17 17.41 9.86 2.11
C PRO A 17 17.09 9.32 0.71
N ALA A 18 16.80 10.23 -0.22
CA ALA A 18 16.37 9.89 -1.58
C ALA A 18 17.41 9.10 -2.40
N SER A 19 18.70 9.13 -2.03
CA SER A 19 19.71 8.26 -2.64
C SER A 19 19.42 6.80 -2.32
N VAL A 20 19.21 6.47 -1.05
CA VAL A 20 18.89 5.09 -0.59
C VAL A 20 17.58 4.61 -1.15
N VAL A 21 16.55 5.47 -1.20
CA VAL A 21 15.26 5.12 -1.81
C VAL A 21 15.42 4.66 -3.27
N ARG A 22 16.27 5.35 -4.04
CA ARG A 22 16.49 5.03 -5.46
C ARG A 22 17.41 3.83 -5.67
N GLU A 23 18.48 3.75 -4.89
CA GLU A 23 19.46 2.65 -4.98
C GLU A 23 18.85 1.30 -4.58
N GLU A 24 18.05 1.28 -3.52
CA GLU A 24 17.43 0.06 -2.97
C GLU A 24 15.99 -0.15 -3.47
N GLY A 25 15.51 0.67 -4.41
CA GLY A 25 14.20 0.52 -5.04
C GLY A 25 13.02 0.61 -4.05
N LEU A 26 13.12 1.43 -3.01
CA LEU A 26 12.05 1.59 -2.03
C LEU A 26 10.85 2.33 -2.64
N VAL A 27 9.65 1.81 -2.42
CA VAL A 27 8.40 2.36 -2.97
C VAL A 27 7.56 2.96 -1.86
N ALA A 28 7.12 4.22 -2.05
CA ALA A 28 6.21 4.87 -1.12
C ALA A 28 4.86 4.14 -1.09
N GLY A 29 4.38 3.82 0.12
CA GLY A 29 3.13 3.08 0.31
C GLY A 29 3.27 1.54 0.28
N GLN A 30 4.46 1.01 -0.02
CA GLN A 30 4.74 -0.41 0.14
C GLN A 30 5.02 -0.74 1.61
N GLU A 31 4.55 -1.91 2.06
CA GLU A 31 4.87 -2.45 3.38
C GLU A 31 6.23 -3.15 3.38
N TYR A 32 6.99 -2.95 4.45
CA TYR A 32 8.29 -3.57 4.68
C TYR A 32 8.29 -4.26 6.05
N GLU A 33 8.87 -5.45 6.12
CA GLU A 33 9.11 -6.14 7.38
C GLU A 33 10.39 -5.59 8.01
N LEU A 34 10.32 -5.25 9.30
CA LEU A 34 11.46 -4.77 10.07
C LEU A 34 12.04 -5.91 10.91
N ALA A 35 13.18 -6.43 10.48
CA ALA A 35 13.94 -7.44 11.22
C ALA A 35 15.04 -6.81 12.07
N VAL A 36 15.18 -7.27 13.31
CA VAL A 36 16.30 -6.91 14.19
C VAL A 36 17.36 -8.00 14.11
N THR A 37 18.57 -7.65 13.67
CA THR A 37 19.67 -8.61 13.58
C THR A 37 20.30 -8.85 14.96
N ALA A 38 21.01 -9.97 15.11
CA ALA A 38 21.65 -10.36 16.38
C ALA A 38 22.66 -9.33 16.93
N ASN A 39 23.20 -8.47 16.07
CA ASN A 39 24.10 -7.37 16.41
C ASN A 39 23.38 -6.03 16.63
N GLY A 40 22.04 -6.01 16.71
CA GLY A 40 21.23 -4.81 16.94
C GLY A 40 21.04 -3.91 15.71
N GLY A 41 21.30 -4.45 14.52
CA GLY A 41 20.99 -3.78 13.26
C GLY A 41 19.51 -3.88 12.91
N LEU A 42 19.03 -2.92 12.12
CA LEU A 42 17.67 -2.92 11.58
C LEU A 42 17.74 -3.22 10.08
N HIS A 43 17.01 -4.24 9.63
CA HIS A 43 16.88 -4.60 8.23
C HIS A 43 15.44 -4.46 7.79
N LEU A 44 15.23 -3.79 6.66
CA LEU A 44 13.94 -3.67 6.00
C LEU A 44 13.91 -4.66 4.85
N LEU A 45 12.94 -5.57 4.87
CA LEU A 45 12.69 -6.53 3.80
C LEU A 45 11.36 -6.16 3.13
N PRO A 46 11.27 -6.08 1.80
CA PRO A 46 9.98 -5.87 1.15
C PRO A 46 9.06 -7.03 1.55
N VAL A 47 7.87 -6.70 2.06
CA VAL A 47 6.89 -7.75 2.30
C VAL A 47 6.38 -8.20 0.94
N GLU A 48 6.79 -9.39 0.51
CA GLU A 48 6.13 -10.12 -0.58
C GLU A 48 4.78 -10.64 -0.06
N ARG A 49 3.90 -9.72 0.35
CA ARG A 49 2.50 -10.09 0.51
C ARG A 49 2.03 -10.41 -0.90
N PRO A 50 1.30 -11.53 -1.11
CA PRO A 50 0.41 -11.57 -2.25
C PRO A 50 -0.46 -10.33 -2.10
N VAL A 51 -0.25 -9.34 -2.97
CA VAL A 51 -1.24 -8.28 -3.17
C VAL A 51 -2.52 -9.07 -3.34
N TRP A 52 -3.49 -8.89 -2.45
CA TRP A 52 -4.78 -9.51 -2.63
C TRP A 52 -5.30 -8.99 -3.96
N ARG A 53 -5.06 -9.80 -5.00
CA ARG A 53 -5.60 -9.63 -6.32
C ARG A 53 -6.82 -10.53 -6.23
N PRO A 54 -8.02 -9.94 -6.09
CA PRO A 54 -9.19 -10.75 -6.21
C PRO A 54 -9.09 -11.50 -7.54
N ASP A 55 -9.30 -12.82 -7.51
CA ASP A 55 -9.29 -13.67 -8.69
C ASP A 55 -10.58 -13.39 -9.48
N LEU A 56 -10.67 -12.16 -9.99
CA LEU A 56 -11.76 -11.69 -10.81
C LEU A 56 -11.28 -11.79 -12.24
N SER A 57 -11.97 -12.62 -13.00
CA SER A 57 -11.85 -12.60 -14.45
C SER A 57 -12.34 -11.24 -14.98
N LEU A 58 -11.95 -10.93 -16.22
CA LEU A 58 -12.50 -9.76 -16.91
C LEU A 58 -14.03 -9.81 -16.93
N ASP A 59 -14.60 -11.00 -17.10
CA ASP A 59 -16.05 -11.20 -17.12
C ASP A 59 -16.67 -10.88 -15.75
N ASP A 60 -16.03 -11.25 -14.64
CA ASP A 60 -16.50 -10.92 -13.29
C ASP A 60 -16.50 -9.40 -13.04
N LEU A 61 -15.52 -8.68 -13.60
CA LEU A 61 -15.46 -7.22 -13.51
C LEU A 61 -16.57 -6.55 -14.34
N LEU A 62 -17.02 -7.20 -15.42
CA LEU A 62 -18.01 -6.66 -16.36
C LEU A 62 -19.43 -7.15 -16.07
N ALA A 63 -19.62 -8.13 -15.18
CA ALA A 63 -20.91 -8.79 -14.91
C ALA A 63 -22.05 -7.86 -14.43
N GLY A 64 -21.73 -6.62 -14.04
CA GLY A 64 -22.70 -5.61 -13.63
C GLY A 64 -22.93 -4.48 -14.64
N LEU A 65 -22.27 -4.50 -15.80
CA LEU A 65 -22.41 -3.46 -16.82
C LEU A 65 -23.55 -3.79 -17.80
N PRO A 66 -24.31 -2.78 -18.24
CA PRO A 66 -25.36 -2.97 -19.25
C PRO A 66 -24.75 -3.42 -20.58
N GLU A 67 -25.49 -4.26 -21.32
CA GLU A 67 -25.15 -4.65 -22.69
C GLU A 67 -25.40 -3.45 -23.64
N GLY A 68 -24.46 -2.51 -23.68
CA GLY A 68 -24.60 -1.30 -24.50
C GLY A 68 -23.60 -0.19 -24.14
N PRO A 69 -23.62 0.94 -24.88
CA PRO A 69 -22.84 2.10 -24.51
C PRO A 69 -23.32 2.64 -23.15
N LEU A 70 -22.39 2.76 -22.21
CA LEU A 70 -22.65 3.29 -20.86
C LEU A 70 -23.29 4.68 -20.95
N GLN A 71 -24.46 4.80 -20.35
CA GLN A 71 -25.11 6.08 -20.11
C GLN A 71 -24.66 6.65 -18.77
N TYR A 72 -24.79 7.96 -18.62
CA TYR A 72 -24.52 8.64 -17.35
C TYR A 72 -25.36 8.05 -16.20
N GLU A 73 -26.57 7.61 -16.50
CA GLU A 73 -27.53 6.99 -15.56
C GLU A 73 -27.10 5.59 -15.10
N ASP A 74 -26.22 4.91 -15.84
CA ASP A 74 -25.69 3.59 -15.51
C ASP A 74 -24.51 3.65 -14.54
N VAL A 75 -23.95 4.84 -14.32
CA VAL A 75 -22.87 5.05 -13.35
C VAL A 75 -23.51 5.19 -11.97
N PRO A 76 -23.34 4.22 -11.06
CA PRO A 76 -23.88 4.35 -9.72
C PRO A 76 -23.27 5.57 -9.04
N ASP A 77 -24.08 6.30 -8.27
CA ASP A 77 -23.58 7.35 -7.40
C ASP A 77 -22.45 6.76 -6.54
N TYR A 78 -21.31 7.47 -6.49
CA TYR A 78 -20.20 7.05 -5.67
C TYR A 78 -20.64 7.00 -4.21
N VAL A 79 -20.89 5.79 -3.71
CA VAL A 79 -21.01 5.53 -2.29
C VAL A 79 -19.60 5.21 -1.81
N PRO A 80 -18.98 6.04 -0.96
CA PRO A 80 -17.72 5.68 -0.35
C PRO A 80 -17.92 4.33 0.34
N VAL A 81 -17.19 3.31 -0.09
CA VAL A 81 -17.14 2.05 0.64
C VAL A 81 -16.33 2.35 1.90
N GLY A 82 -17.02 2.91 2.90
CA GLY A 82 -16.47 3.10 4.22
C GLY A 82 -16.05 1.73 4.72
N ARG A 83 -14.74 1.51 4.81
CA ARG A 83 -14.23 0.63 5.85
C ARG A 83 -14.67 1.28 7.16
N GLU A 84 -15.82 0.86 7.69
CA GLU A 84 -16.04 0.86 9.12
C GLU A 84 -14.96 -0.06 9.70
N LEU A 85 -13.77 0.51 9.92
CA LEU A 85 -12.80 -0.03 10.83
C LEU A 85 -13.37 0.30 12.22
N ASP A 86 -14.19 -0.59 12.74
CA ASP A 86 -14.51 -0.62 14.17
C ASP A 86 -13.22 -0.96 14.94
N TRP A 87 -12.49 0.09 15.34
CA TRP A 87 -11.56 0.06 16.46
C TRP A 87 -11.47 1.43 17.15
#